data_AF-A0A915UAH2-F1
#
_entry.id   AF-A0A915UAH2-F1
#
_cell.length_a   1.000
_cell.length_b   1.000
_cell.length_c   1.000
_cell.angle_alpha   90.00
_cell.angle_beta   90.00
_cell.angle_gamma   90.00
#
_symmetry.space_group_name_H-M   'P 1'
#
loop_
_entity.id
_entity.type
_entity.pdbx_description
1 polymer ?
#
loop_
_entity_poly.entity_id
_entity_poly.type
_entity_poly.pdbx_seq_one_letter_code
_entity_poly.pdbx_strand_id
1 'polypeptide(L)'
;MGLGLMAAAACLLWLLTPEPLVLTPVPGQPRLWRGAYHVHSTRSDGSGSPDAIATAAARAGLDFVILTDHGDATRLPDPPRVVEGVLLIDGVEISTDDGHYVALDLPRAPYPLAGEGRAVAEDVRRLGGLGILAHPDSPRPALAWHDPSVDGDGFEWINADSTWRSAPTTSLLGRLAVYPFNGAVALVGLAHYPTALLADRDRPSRPPQLALAAVDAHARIGWKREADPMDDGRTLARFPGYVASFGTFGLVVPWLDGAPTGDASRDARVVLDAIRHRVAYSAVFGLADAPWLALDLLEPADAALPGPDARGAARLLVRHNGPAGSVVRVTRNGTPWRDVAPSAEGVPLGANDPPGIYRAQLWRAPSGGGPALPLAISPARGHNLPVAPSVPPGDRDTAGEGTAVALRGWHGEHDAASRVDVVAGAADAVVAARLALAPGARTSQFAALVGDLASPPPSGAVLELDVSASGPMRLSVQLREPRPGEGLRWRHSAYVDSTRRLVRLPLEDFRPIRPATGPPALDRLHALLLVMDTVNARPGDARALTVHAARWTRGR
;
A
#
# COMPACT_ATOMS: atom_id res chain seq x y z
N MET A 1 -28.44 16.70 -43.57
CA MET A 1 -27.01 17.02 -43.43
C MET A 1 -26.40 16.62 -42.07
N GLY A 2 -27.12 16.67 -40.94
CA GLY A 2 -26.54 16.39 -39.61
C GLY A 2 -26.06 14.94 -39.34
N LEU A 3 -26.83 13.91 -39.74
CA LEU A 3 -26.46 12.51 -39.49
C LEU A 3 -25.21 12.06 -40.24
N GLY A 4 -25.02 12.48 -41.49
CA GLY A 4 -23.86 12.12 -42.30
C GLY A 4 -22.56 12.75 -41.78
N LEU A 5 -22.61 13.99 -41.29
CA LEU A 5 -21.47 14.66 -40.65
C LEU A 5 -21.09 14.02 -39.32
N MET A 6 -22.07 13.62 -38.49
CA MET A 6 -21.78 12.89 -37.25
C MET A 6 -21.21 11.49 -37.51
N ALA A 7 -21.72 10.77 -38.50
CA ALA A 7 -21.17 9.48 -38.90
C ALA A 7 -19.75 9.60 -39.45
N ALA A 8 -19.48 10.61 -40.29
CA ALA A 8 -18.14 10.88 -40.80
C ALA A 8 -17.17 11.28 -39.68
N ALA A 9 -17.59 12.10 -38.71
CA ALA A 9 -16.78 12.46 -37.55
C ALA A 9 -16.51 11.26 -36.63
N ALA A 10 -17.50 10.40 -36.41
CA ALA A 10 -17.34 9.16 -35.64
C ALA A 10 -16.37 8.18 -36.34
N CYS A 11 -16.52 7.98 -37.66
CA CYS A 11 -15.60 7.17 -38.45
C CYS A 11 -14.17 7.75 -38.43
N LEU A 12 -14.03 9.07 -38.52
CA LEU A 12 -12.73 9.73 -38.45
C LEU A 12 -12.10 9.55 -37.06
N LEU A 13 -12.87 9.73 -35.97
CA LEU A 13 -12.39 9.49 -34.61
C LEU A 13 -11.95 8.03 -34.41
N TRP A 14 -12.72 7.06 -34.91
CA TRP A 14 -12.38 5.64 -34.85
C TRP A 14 -11.13 5.29 -35.67
N LEU A 15 -10.97 5.85 -36.87
CA LEU A 15 -9.77 5.63 -37.69
C LEU A 15 -8.52 6.31 -37.12
N LEU A 16 -8.69 7.39 -36.35
CA LEU A 16 -7.60 8.14 -35.74
C LEU A 16 -7.27 7.67 -34.32
N THR A 17 -8.07 6.78 -33.72
CA THR A 17 -7.68 6.16 -32.44
C THR A 17 -6.52 5.19 -32.66
N PRO A 18 -5.35 5.47 -32.09
CA PRO A 18 -4.22 4.56 -32.24
C PRO A 18 -4.51 3.26 -31.50
N GLU A 19 -4.29 2.13 -32.18
CA GLU A 19 -4.26 0.83 -31.52
C GLU A 19 -2.95 0.67 -30.72
N PRO A 20 -2.95 -0.09 -29.61
CA PRO A 20 -1.72 -0.46 -28.93
C PRO A 20 -0.74 -1.13 -29.89
N LEU A 21 0.55 -0.84 -29.69
CA LEU A 21 1.59 -1.50 -30.46
C LEU A 21 1.61 -3.00 -30.15
N VAL A 22 1.60 -3.82 -31.19
CA VAL A 22 1.85 -5.25 -31.08
C VAL A 22 3.36 -5.50 -31.01
N LEU A 23 3.82 -6.09 -29.91
CA LEU A 23 5.23 -6.39 -29.69
C LEU A 23 5.57 -7.83 -30.06
N THR A 24 6.68 -8.01 -30.77
CA THR A 24 7.16 -9.35 -31.13
C THR A 24 8.02 -9.92 -30.01
N PRO A 25 7.78 -11.16 -29.56
CA PRO A 25 8.66 -11.80 -28.59
C PRO A 25 10.10 -11.92 -29.09
N VAL A 26 11.06 -11.73 -28.20
CA VAL A 26 12.50 -11.87 -28.50
C VAL A 26 13.08 -13.17 -27.89
N PRO A 27 14.21 -13.68 -28.41
CA PRO A 27 14.84 -14.88 -27.83
C PRO A 27 15.13 -14.72 -26.33
N GLY A 28 14.79 -15.75 -25.54
CA GLY A 28 14.97 -15.76 -24.09
C GLY A 28 13.91 -14.98 -23.30
N GLN A 29 12.90 -14.40 -23.97
CA GLN A 29 11.75 -13.82 -23.31
C GLN A 29 10.89 -14.92 -22.65
N PRO A 30 10.56 -14.82 -21.35
CA PRO A 30 9.63 -15.73 -20.70
C PRO A 30 8.20 -15.50 -21.19
N ARG A 31 7.32 -16.48 -20.94
CA ARG A 31 5.88 -16.23 -21.10
C ARG A 31 5.47 -15.11 -20.15
N LEU A 32 4.69 -14.15 -20.64
CA LEU A 32 4.23 -13.01 -19.85
C LEU A 32 2.78 -13.22 -19.47
N TRP A 33 2.48 -13.14 -18.17
CA TRP A 33 1.11 -13.05 -17.67
C TRP A 33 0.76 -11.60 -17.41
N ARG A 34 -0.33 -11.14 -18.00
CA ARG A 34 -0.85 -9.78 -17.82
C ARG A 34 -1.96 -9.81 -16.78
N GLY A 35 -1.95 -8.86 -15.86
CA GLY A 35 -3.02 -8.77 -14.89
C GLY A 35 -3.30 -7.36 -14.41
N ALA A 36 -4.47 -7.24 -13.77
CA ALA A 36 -4.88 -6.02 -13.10
C ALA A 36 -4.84 -6.25 -11.59
N TYR A 37 -4.32 -5.27 -10.86
CA TYR A 37 -4.44 -5.21 -9.41
C TYR A 37 -5.14 -3.91 -9.02
N HIS A 38 -5.62 -3.89 -7.78
CA HIS A 38 -6.45 -2.83 -7.24
C HIS A 38 -7.82 -2.81 -7.95
N VAL A 39 -8.67 -3.77 -7.62
CA VAL A 39 -9.97 -3.98 -8.28
C VAL A 39 -11.04 -4.22 -7.25
N HIS A 40 -12.11 -3.43 -7.35
CA HIS A 40 -13.23 -3.45 -6.42
C HIS A 40 -14.42 -4.15 -7.03
N SER A 41 -15.09 -4.97 -6.24
CA SER A 41 -16.26 -5.76 -6.62
C SER A 41 -17.49 -5.33 -5.82
N THR A 42 -18.62 -6.01 -6.04
CA THR A 42 -19.84 -5.82 -5.24
C THR A 42 -19.70 -6.25 -3.77
N ARG A 43 -18.51 -6.62 -3.30
CA ARG A 43 -18.24 -6.93 -1.90
C ARG A 43 -17.89 -5.70 -1.09
N SER A 44 -17.28 -4.69 -1.71
CA SER A 44 -17.23 -3.31 -1.21
C SER A 44 -18.13 -2.42 -2.07
N ASP A 45 -17.54 -1.65 -2.95
CA ASP A 45 -18.16 -0.52 -3.63
C ASP A 45 -18.01 -0.57 -5.15
N GLY A 46 -17.42 -1.63 -5.69
CA GLY A 46 -17.44 -1.94 -7.11
C GLY A 46 -18.83 -2.31 -7.63
N SER A 47 -19.07 -2.11 -8.93
CA SER A 47 -20.39 -2.40 -9.53
C SER A 47 -20.55 -3.81 -10.12
N GLY A 48 -19.46 -4.59 -10.20
CA GLY A 48 -19.45 -5.94 -10.77
C GLY A 48 -19.18 -7.01 -9.72
N SER A 49 -19.83 -8.17 -9.85
CA SER A 49 -19.44 -9.34 -9.06
C SER A 49 -18.03 -9.80 -9.44
N PRO A 50 -17.33 -10.53 -8.58
CA PRO A 50 -16.04 -11.14 -8.91
C PRO A 50 -16.02 -11.89 -10.25
N ASP A 51 -17.07 -12.63 -10.58
CA ASP A 51 -17.15 -13.40 -11.83
C ASP A 51 -17.39 -12.49 -13.05
N ALA A 52 -18.17 -11.41 -12.89
CA ALA A 52 -18.35 -10.40 -13.93
C ALA A 52 -17.04 -9.63 -14.20
N ILE A 53 -16.26 -9.40 -13.15
CA ILE A 53 -14.91 -8.81 -13.23
C ILE A 53 -13.97 -9.75 -14.00
N ALA A 54 -13.94 -11.04 -13.68
CA ALA A 54 -13.14 -12.01 -14.42
C ALA A 54 -13.54 -12.07 -15.90
N THR A 55 -14.85 -12.04 -16.19
CA THR A 55 -15.35 -12.00 -17.57
C THR A 55 -14.89 -10.74 -18.30
N ALA A 56 -14.88 -9.59 -17.64
CA ALA A 56 -14.37 -8.34 -18.21
C ALA A 56 -12.84 -8.39 -18.43
N ALA A 57 -12.10 -9.02 -17.53
CA ALA A 57 -10.67 -9.23 -17.64
C ALA A 57 -10.31 -10.16 -18.81
N ALA A 58 -11.07 -11.25 -19.00
CA ALA A 58 -10.90 -12.16 -20.13
C ALA A 58 -11.09 -11.42 -21.48
N ARG A 59 -12.12 -10.56 -21.56
CA ARG A 59 -12.37 -9.70 -22.74
C ARG A 59 -11.26 -8.68 -22.98
N ALA A 60 -10.57 -8.25 -21.94
CA ALA A 60 -9.42 -7.35 -22.03
C ALA A 60 -8.09 -8.10 -22.29
N GLY A 61 -8.10 -9.43 -22.36
CA GLY A 61 -6.91 -10.25 -22.58
C GLY A 61 -5.97 -10.33 -21.38
N LEU A 62 -6.50 -10.22 -20.16
CA LEU A 62 -5.74 -10.44 -18.93
C LEU A 62 -5.74 -11.93 -18.54
N ASP A 63 -4.64 -12.39 -17.96
CA ASP A 63 -4.47 -13.74 -17.40
C ASP A 63 -4.89 -13.80 -15.91
N PHE A 64 -4.79 -12.69 -15.17
CA PHE A 64 -5.18 -12.65 -13.75
C PHE A 64 -5.74 -11.30 -13.30
N VAL A 65 -6.50 -11.32 -12.21
CA VAL A 65 -6.98 -10.13 -11.48
C VAL A 65 -6.81 -10.33 -9.99
N ILE A 66 -6.30 -9.31 -9.31
CA ILE A 66 -6.26 -9.24 -7.84
C ILE A 66 -7.37 -8.32 -7.36
N LEU A 67 -8.37 -8.89 -6.70
CA LEU A 67 -9.45 -8.15 -6.05
C LEU A 67 -8.94 -7.58 -4.72
N THR A 68 -9.28 -6.34 -4.43
CA THR A 68 -8.82 -5.61 -3.23
C THR A 68 -9.97 -4.82 -2.62
N ASP A 69 -11.14 -5.46 -2.51
CA ASP A 69 -12.32 -4.84 -1.91
C ASP A 69 -11.98 -4.22 -0.53
N HIS A 70 -12.58 -3.08 -0.22
CA HIS A 70 -12.39 -2.41 1.07
C HIS A 70 -12.73 -3.31 2.26
N GLY A 71 -11.88 -3.27 3.29
CA GLY A 71 -12.11 -4.02 4.52
C GLY A 71 -11.04 -3.82 5.59
N ASP A 72 -11.19 -4.55 6.68
CA ASP A 72 -10.32 -4.49 7.86
C ASP A 72 -9.42 -5.74 8.02
N ALA A 73 -9.28 -6.52 6.95
CA ALA A 73 -8.57 -7.81 6.87
C ALA A 73 -9.10 -8.94 7.78
N THR A 74 -10.23 -8.77 8.47
CA THR A 74 -10.76 -9.82 9.38
C THR A 74 -11.67 -10.85 8.70
N ARG A 75 -12.02 -10.61 7.43
CA ARG A 75 -12.67 -11.58 6.54
C ARG A 75 -11.68 -12.69 6.19
N LEU A 76 -12.16 -13.94 6.10
CA LEU A 76 -11.35 -15.02 5.55
C LEU A 76 -11.13 -14.73 4.04
N PRO A 77 -9.88 -14.67 3.56
CA PRO A 77 -9.62 -14.53 2.13
C PRO A 77 -10.23 -15.70 1.35
N ASP A 78 -10.81 -15.42 0.20
CA ASP A 78 -11.30 -16.46 -0.69
C ASP A 78 -10.14 -17.22 -1.31
N PRO A 79 -10.27 -18.55 -1.49
CA PRO A 79 -9.26 -19.30 -2.21
C PRO A 79 -9.15 -18.82 -3.66
N PRO A 80 -7.95 -18.80 -4.26
CA PRO A 80 -7.78 -18.50 -5.66
C PRO A 80 -8.59 -19.43 -6.55
N ARG A 81 -9.17 -18.89 -7.62
CA ARG A 81 -9.94 -19.67 -8.60
C ARG A 81 -9.79 -19.11 -10.00
N VAL A 82 -9.97 -19.95 -11.01
CA VAL A 82 -10.00 -19.53 -12.42
C VAL A 82 -11.44 -19.39 -12.89
N VAL A 83 -11.76 -18.25 -13.50
CA VAL A 83 -13.07 -17.97 -14.10
C VAL A 83 -12.83 -17.45 -15.53
N GLU A 84 -13.41 -18.11 -16.54
CA GLU A 84 -13.22 -17.74 -17.96
C GLU A 84 -11.74 -17.63 -18.38
N GLY A 85 -10.88 -18.50 -17.83
CA GLY A 85 -9.43 -18.49 -18.10
C GLY A 85 -8.64 -17.43 -17.33
N VAL A 86 -9.29 -16.61 -16.50
CA VAL A 86 -8.65 -15.58 -15.67
C VAL A 86 -8.51 -16.08 -14.24
N LEU A 87 -7.29 -16.02 -13.70
CA LEU A 87 -7.01 -16.30 -12.30
C LEU A 87 -7.47 -15.13 -11.42
N LEU A 88 -8.39 -15.38 -10.50
CA LEU A 88 -8.80 -14.46 -9.45
C LEU A 88 -8.02 -14.73 -8.16
N ILE A 89 -7.44 -13.66 -7.61
CA ILE A 89 -6.71 -13.64 -6.34
C ILE A 89 -7.40 -12.64 -5.41
N ASP A 90 -7.55 -12.98 -4.14
CA ASP A 90 -8.19 -12.13 -3.13
C ASP A 90 -7.14 -11.39 -2.29
N GLY A 91 -7.38 -10.11 -2.07
CA GLY A 91 -6.63 -9.19 -1.21
C GLY A 91 -7.60 -8.23 -0.53
N VAL A 92 -7.08 -7.19 0.11
CA VAL A 92 -7.90 -6.20 0.81
C VAL A 92 -7.28 -4.81 0.71
N GLU A 93 -8.11 -3.79 0.50
CA GLU A 93 -7.70 -2.40 0.68
C GLU A 93 -8.16 -1.89 2.05
N ILE A 94 -7.20 -1.49 2.88
CA ILE A 94 -7.43 -1.03 4.25
C ILE A 94 -7.40 0.50 4.26
N SER A 95 -8.49 1.12 4.70
CA SER A 95 -8.54 2.56 4.93
C SER A 95 -7.86 2.92 6.25
N THR A 96 -6.83 3.76 6.18
CA THR A 96 -6.05 4.24 7.33
C THR A 96 -6.27 5.73 7.55
N ASP A 97 -5.74 6.28 8.65
CA ASP A 97 -5.76 7.72 8.88
C ASP A 97 -4.87 8.51 7.89
N ASP A 98 -3.92 7.82 7.24
CA ASP A 98 -2.86 8.41 6.42
C ASP A 98 -3.05 8.17 4.91
N GLY A 99 -4.03 7.37 4.51
CA GLY A 99 -4.27 6.93 3.14
C GLY A 99 -4.78 5.49 3.05
N HIS A 100 -4.90 4.96 1.84
CA HIS A 100 -5.33 3.57 1.64
C HIS A 100 -4.13 2.64 1.45
N TYR A 101 -4.18 1.49 2.11
CA TYR A 101 -3.12 0.50 2.15
C TYR A 101 -3.63 -0.84 1.62
N VAL A 102 -3.16 -1.26 0.45
CA VAL A 102 -3.52 -2.56 -0.11
C VAL A 102 -2.64 -3.63 0.52
N ALA A 103 -3.27 -4.69 1.05
CA ALA A 103 -2.60 -5.86 1.59
C ALA A 103 -2.89 -7.10 0.75
N LEU A 104 -1.82 -7.75 0.27
CA LEU A 104 -1.87 -9.00 -0.50
C LEU A 104 -1.24 -10.14 0.28
N ASP A 105 -1.59 -11.38 -0.07
CA ASP A 105 -1.06 -12.60 0.58
C ASP A 105 -1.17 -12.55 2.12
N LEU A 106 -2.24 -11.92 2.62
CA LEU A 106 -2.46 -11.68 4.02
C LEU A 106 -3.45 -12.72 4.57
N PRO A 107 -3.09 -13.53 5.58
CA PRO A 107 -4.06 -14.38 6.25
C PRO A 107 -5.09 -13.54 7.00
N ARG A 108 -6.20 -14.17 7.40
CA ARG A 108 -7.23 -13.52 8.22
C ARG A 108 -6.61 -12.84 9.45
N ALA A 109 -6.82 -11.53 9.59
CA ALA A 109 -6.33 -10.77 10.72
C ALA A 109 -7.09 -11.14 12.02
N PRO A 110 -6.40 -11.19 13.18
CA PRO A 110 -7.02 -11.54 14.46
C PRO A 110 -7.90 -10.41 15.05
N TYR A 111 -7.78 -9.20 14.53
CA TYR A 111 -8.55 -8.02 14.89
C TYR A 111 -8.60 -7.04 13.70
N PRO A 112 -9.53 -6.07 13.67
CA PRO A 112 -9.61 -5.07 12.59
C PRO A 112 -8.31 -4.28 12.41
N LEU A 113 -7.75 -4.30 11.21
CA LEU A 113 -6.64 -3.43 10.82
C LEU A 113 -7.22 -2.10 10.35
N ALA A 114 -6.92 -1.02 11.09
CA ALA A 114 -7.34 0.35 10.82
C ALA A 114 -6.53 1.32 11.70
N GLY A 115 -6.77 2.63 11.55
CA GLY A 115 -6.11 3.67 12.33
C GLY A 115 -4.82 4.14 11.66
N GLU A 116 -3.75 4.33 12.43
CA GLU A 116 -2.47 4.85 11.93
C GLU A 116 -1.91 3.95 10.81
N GLY A 117 -1.54 4.54 9.67
CA GLY A 117 -1.02 3.82 8.50
C GLY A 117 0.25 3.02 8.83
N ARG A 118 1.12 3.56 9.69
CA ARG A 118 2.30 2.82 10.21
C ARG A 118 1.93 1.57 10.99
N ALA A 119 0.83 1.61 11.75
CA ALA A 119 0.38 0.48 12.55
C ALA A 119 -0.19 -0.62 11.64
N VAL A 120 -0.94 -0.22 10.61
CA VAL A 120 -1.44 -1.14 9.58
C VAL A 120 -0.27 -1.78 8.81
N ALA A 121 0.70 -0.99 8.36
CA ALA A 121 1.90 -1.51 7.66
C ALA A 121 2.70 -2.48 8.54
N GLU A 122 2.87 -2.18 9.83
CA GLU A 122 3.50 -3.10 10.79
C GLU A 122 2.71 -4.41 10.91
N ASP A 123 1.38 -4.34 11.04
CA ASP A 123 0.54 -5.52 11.19
C ASP A 123 0.49 -6.40 9.94
N VAL A 124 0.41 -5.79 8.75
CA VAL A 124 0.49 -6.52 7.47
C VAL A 124 1.79 -7.30 7.39
N ARG A 125 2.93 -6.63 7.67
CA ARG A 125 4.25 -7.27 7.69
C ARG A 125 4.37 -8.36 8.75
N ARG A 126 3.87 -8.10 9.98
CA ARG A 126 3.90 -9.06 11.10
C ARG A 126 3.09 -10.32 10.78
N LEU A 127 2.01 -10.18 10.03
CA LEU A 127 1.16 -11.29 9.57
C LEU A 127 1.69 -11.97 8.30
N GLY A 128 2.82 -11.51 7.76
CA GLY A 128 3.48 -12.08 6.59
C GLY A 128 2.93 -11.59 5.25
N GLY A 129 1.98 -10.65 5.24
CA GLY A 129 1.42 -10.07 4.02
C GLY A 129 2.36 -9.11 3.30
N LEU A 130 1.94 -8.70 2.12
CA LEU A 130 2.59 -7.69 1.28
C LEU A 130 1.82 -6.39 1.34
N GLY A 131 2.51 -5.29 1.62
CA GLY A 131 1.90 -3.97 1.75
C GLY A 131 2.18 -3.06 0.56
N ILE A 132 1.14 -2.43 0.02
CA ILE A 132 1.23 -1.50 -1.11
C ILE A 132 0.55 -0.18 -0.74
N LEU A 133 1.30 0.92 -0.91
CA LEU A 133 0.74 2.27 -0.74
C LEU A 133 -0.15 2.59 -1.94
N ALA A 134 -1.47 2.66 -1.73
CA ALA A 134 -2.43 2.98 -2.78
C ALA A 134 -2.42 4.48 -3.10
N HIS A 135 -2.51 4.81 -4.40
CA HIS A 135 -2.57 6.16 -4.98
C HIS A 135 -1.85 7.24 -4.13
N PRO A 136 -0.53 7.12 -3.90
CA PRO A 136 0.19 7.92 -2.92
C PRO A 136 0.28 9.41 -3.23
N ASP A 137 0.15 9.78 -4.49
CA ASP A 137 0.12 11.16 -4.98
C ASP A 137 -1.30 11.64 -5.30
N SER A 138 -2.34 10.99 -4.75
CA SER A 138 -3.72 11.40 -4.94
C SER A 138 -3.89 12.90 -4.65
N PRO A 139 -4.57 13.66 -5.52
CA PRO A 139 -4.79 15.09 -5.27
C PRO A 139 -5.80 15.34 -4.14
N ARG A 140 -6.43 14.28 -3.61
CA ARG A 140 -7.30 14.34 -2.43
C ARG A 140 -6.44 14.24 -1.17
N PRO A 141 -6.37 15.27 -0.32
CA PRO A 141 -5.50 15.25 0.86
C PRO A 141 -5.76 14.11 1.84
N ALA A 142 -6.99 13.59 1.90
CA ALA A 142 -7.35 12.45 2.75
C ALA A 142 -6.84 11.09 2.24
N LEU A 143 -6.45 11.00 0.97
CA LEU A 143 -5.94 9.78 0.34
C LEU A 143 -4.44 9.88 0.01
N ALA A 144 -3.88 11.08 0.10
CA ALA A 144 -2.48 11.37 -0.17
C ALA A 144 -1.62 10.97 1.01
N TRP A 145 -0.58 10.19 0.74
CA TRP A 145 0.33 9.73 1.79
C TRP A 145 1.30 10.85 2.17
N HIS A 146 1.13 11.40 3.37
CA HIS A 146 1.95 12.50 3.88
C HIS A 146 2.99 12.08 4.93
N ASP A 147 2.76 10.99 5.66
CA ASP A 147 3.71 10.50 6.66
C ASP A 147 4.83 9.70 5.97
N PRO A 148 6.08 10.21 5.94
CA PRO A 148 7.18 9.56 5.24
C PRO A 148 7.68 8.29 5.94
N SER A 149 7.22 8.02 7.18
CA SER A 149 7.59 6.84 7.97
C SER A 149 6.79 5.58 7.60
N VAL A 150 5.68 5.74 6.87
CA VAL A 150 4.87 4.60 6.42
C VAL A 150 5.55 3.95 5.21
N ASP A 151 5.87 2.68 5.36
CA ASP A 151 6.57 1.88 4.37
C ASP A 151 5.68 0.78 3.78
N GLY A 152 6.07 0.27 2.63
CA GLY A 152 5.42 -0.83 1.93
C GLY A 152 6.40 -1.59 1.03
N ASP A 153 6.05 -2.80 0.65
CA ASP A 153 6.79 -3.59 -0.33
C ASP A 153 6.67 -2.97 -1.75
N GLY A 154 5.61 -2.18 -1.97
CA GLY A 154 5.40 -1.42 -3.20
C GLY A 154 4.55 -0.17 -3.01
N PHE A 155 4.37 0.55 -4.11
CA PHE A 155 3.51 1.72 -4.21
C PHE A 155 2.92 1.81 -5.62
N GLU A 156 1.76 2.44 -5.76
CA GLU A 156 1.21 2.71 -7.08
C GLU A 156 1.89 3.94 -7.66
N TRP A 157 2.63 3.78 -8.76
CA TRP A 157 3.20 4.92 -9.46
C TRP A 157 2.18 5.55 -10.42
N ILE A 158 1.09 4.85 -10.72
CA ILE A 158 0.00 5.37 -11.54
C ILE A 158 -1.28 4.66 -11.10
N ASN A 159 -2.35 5.44 -10.96
CA ASN A 159 -3.68 4.95 -10.58
C ASN A 159 -4.73 5.50 -11.55
N ALA A 160 -5.50 4.61 -12.17
CA ALA A 160 -6.41 5.00 -13.25
C ALA A 160 -7.59 5.82 -12.74
N ASP A 161 -8.16 5.47 -11.57
CA ASP A 161 -9.29 6.21 -10.99
C ASP A 161 -8.89 7.65 -10.62
N SER A 162 -7.77 7.80 -9.91
CA SER A 162 -7.19 9.10 -9.57
C SER A 162 -6.87 9.93 -10.82
N THR A 163 -6.34 9.30 -11.87
CA THR A 163 -6.00 9.96 -13.14
C THR A 163 -7.24 10.61 -13.79
N TRP A 164 -8.33 9.86 -13.99
CA TRP A 164 -9.48 10.42 -14.72
C TRP A 164 -10.29 11.40 -13.86
N ARG A 165 -10.35 11.19 -12.53
CA ARG A 165 -11.06 12.09 -11.61
C ARG A 165 -10.37 13.43 -11.42
N SER A 166 -9.05 13.47 -11.56
CA SER A 166 -8.24 14.68 -11.39
C SER A 166 -7.95 15.40 -12.70
N ALA A 167 -8.30 14.81 -13.84
CA ALA A 167 -8.07 15.39 -15.16
C ALA A 167 -8.78 16.76 -15.33
N PRO A 168 -8.11 17.76 -15.93
CA PRO A 168 -8.76 19.01 -16.31
C PRO A 168 -9.97 18.75 -17.22
N THR A 169 -11.06 19.48 -17.01
CA THR A 169 -12.32 19.31 -17.76
C THR A 169 -12.12 19.36 -19.27
N THR A 170 -11.21 20.20 -19.76
CA THR A 170 -10.89 20.33 -21.20
C THR A 170 -10.29 19.05 -21.77
N SER A 171 -9.31 18.46 -21.09
CA SER A 171 -8.71 17.18 -21.46
C SER A 171 -9.73 16.04 -21.36
N LEU A 172 -10.55 16.04 -20.30
CA LEU A 172 -11.58 15.04 -20.07
C LEU A 172 -12.64 15.03 -21.19
N LEU A 173 -13.16 16.19 -21.61
CA LEU A 173 -14.15 16.30 -22.68
C LEU A 173 -13.63 15.73 -24.01
N GLY A 174 -12.39 16.06 -24.38
CA GLY A 174 -11.76 15.55 -25.60
C GLY A 174 -11.58 14.03 -25.56
N ARG A 175 -11.15 13.47 -24.42
CA ARG A 175 -10.95 12.02 -24.27
C ARG A 175 -12.27 11.25 -24.16
N LEU A 176 -13.31 11.83 -23.56
CA LEU A 176 -14.64 11.23 -23.49
C LEU A 176 -15.28 11.03 -24.87
N ALA A 177 -14.98 11.89 -25.86
CA ALA A 177 -15.42 11.68 -27.24
C ALA A 177 -14.80 10.43 -27.89
N VAL A 178 -13.61 10.02 -27.43
CA VAL A 178 -12.86 8.86 -27.92
C VAL A 178 -13.24 7.57 -27.19
N TYR A 179 -13.73 7.69 -25.94
CA TYR A 179 -14.02 6.57 -25.06
C TYR A 179 -14.91 5.46 -25.65
N PRO A 180 -15.99 5.76 -26.42
CA PRO A 180 -16.83 4.71 -27.01
C PRO A 180 -16.12 3.84 -28.05
N PHE A 181 -15.03 4.35 -28.65
CA PHE A 181 -14.27 3.67 -29.69
C PHE A 181 -13.09 2.90 -29.10
N ASN A 182 -12.35 3.53 -28.19
CA ASN A 182 -11.25 2.91 -27.47
C ASN A 182 -11.11 3.53 -26.07
N GLY A 183 -11.84 2.95 -25.12
CA GLY A 183 -11.90 3.44 -23.73
C GLY A 183 -10.55 3.41 -23.03
N ALA A 184 -9.73 2.39 -23.29
CA ALA A 184 -8.40 2.25 -22.71
C ALA A 184 -7.47 3.39 -23.14
N VAL A 185 -7.36 3.64 -24.46
CA VAL A 185 -6.52 4.71 -25.01
C VAL A 185 -7.03 6.09 -24.57
N ALA A 186 -8.34 6.28 -24.48
CA ALA A 186 -8.93 7.51 -23.96
C ALA A 186 -8.48 7.80 -22.52
N LEU A 187 -8.53 6.80 -21.64
CA LEU A 187 -8.12 6.92 -20.24
C LEU A 187 -6.60 7.09 -20.08
N VAL A 188 -5.79 6.29 -20.79
CA VAL A 188 -4.31 6.43 -20.80
C VAL A 188 -3.90 7.82 -21.26
N GLY A 189 -4.64 8.40 -22.20
CA GLY A 189 -4.41 9.76 -22.68
C GLY A 189 -4.60 10.88 -21.64
N LEU A 190 -5.09 10.58 -20.44
CA LEU A 190 -5.21 11.49 -19.30
C LEU A 190 -4.05 11.35 -18.30
N ALA A 191 -3.27 10.27 -18.40
CA ALA A 191 -2.21 9.96 -17.46
C ALA A 191 -0.95 10.79 -17.71
N HIS A 192 -0.23 11.06 -16.62
CA HIS A 192 1.04 11.77 -16.60
C HIS A 192 2.06 10.94 -15.84
N TYR A 193 3.33 11.06 -16.23
CA TYR A 193 4.43 10.37 -15.56
C TYR A 193 4.83 11.12 -14.27
N PRO A 194 4.73 10.50 -13.07
CA PRO A 194 4.94 11.20 -11.81
C PRO A 194 6.41 11.14 -11.36
N THR A 195 7.24 11.98 -11.99
CA THR A 195 8.68 12.07 -11.69
C THR A 195 8.97 12.29 -10.20
N ALA A 196 8.18 13.14 -9.52
CA ALA A 196 8.41 13.47 -8.11
C ALA A 196 8.15 12.27 -7.17
N LEU A 197 7.11 11.49 -7.43
CA LEU A 197 6.78 10.30 -6.64
C LEU A 197 7.89 9.24 -6.76
N LEU A 198 8.32 8.94 -7.99
CA LEU A 198 9.40 7.98 -8.22
C LEU A 198 10.74 8.45 -7.61
N ALA A 199 11.04 9.75 -7.69
CA ALA A 199 12.22 10.34 -7.04
C ALA A 199 12.17 10.28 -5.50
N ASP A 200 10.99 10.41 -4.90
CA ASP A 200 10.81 10.21 -3.46
C ASP A 200 11.01 8.73 -3.08
N ARG A 201 10.35 7.82 -3.79
CA ARG A 201 10.32 6.38 -3.43
C ARG A 201 11.63 5.65 -3.72
N ASP A 202 12.38 6.03 -4.76
CA ASP A 202 13.67 5.43 -5.09
C ASP A 202 14.85 6.05 -4.29
N ARG A 203 14.63 6.65 -3.11
CA ARG A 203 15.73 7.15 -2.25
C ARG A 203 16.52 6.00 -1.60
N PRO A 204 17.87 6.04 -1.56
CA PRO A 204 18.69 5.00 -0.91
C PRO A 204 18.45 4.79 0.59
N SER A 205 17.76 5.71 1.26
CA SER A 205 17.34 5.58 2.66
C SER A 205 16.14 4.64 2.84
N ARG A 206 15.53 4.19 1.74
CA ARG A 206 14.40 3.25 1.72
C ARG A 206 14.84 1.92 1.11
N PRO A 207 14.19 0.80 1.48
CA PRO A 207 14.34 -0.43 0.71
C PRO A 207 13.84 -0.22 -0.72
N PRO A 208 14.37 -0.93 -1.74
CA PRO A 208 13.82 -0.87 -3.08
C PRO A 208 12.37 -1.35 -3.11
N GLN A 209 11.48 -0.60 -3.74
CA GLN A 209 10.05 -0.89 -3.78
C GLN A 209 9.59 -1.26 -5.19
N LEU A 210 8.56 -2.11 -5.26
CA LEU A 210 7.86 -2.34 -6.51
C LEU A 210 7.04 -1.10 -6.87
N ALA A 211 7.13 -0.63 -8.12
CA ALA A 211 6.26 0.42 -8.65
C ALA A 211 5.17 -0.26 -9.46
N LEU A 212 3.93 -0.24 -8.95
CA LEU A 212 2.79 -0.94 -9.53
C LEU A 212 1.86 0.02 -10.30
N ALA A 213 1.28 -0.44 -11.41
CA ALA A 213 0.30 0.32 -12.19
C ALA A 213 -1.11 -0.17 -11.86
N ALA A 214 -1.91 0.67 -11.19
CA ALA A 214 -3.17 0.28 -10.53
C ALA A 214 -4.41 0.74 -11.31
N VAL A 215 -5.30 -0.18 -11.63
CA VAL A 215 -6.53 0.20 -12.34
C VAL A 215 -7.57 0.84 -11.41
N ASP A 216 -7.52 0.51 -10.12
CA ASP A 216 -8.44 1.00 -9.09
C ASP A 216 -9.91 0.97 -9.55
N ALA A 217 -10.26 -0.19 -10.09
CA ALA A 217 -11.44 -0.32 -10.93
C ALA A 217 -12.67 -0.58 -10.08
N HIS A 218 -13.53 0.44 -10.00
CA HIS A 218 -14.83 0.37 -9.33
C HIS A 218 -16.00 0.23 -10.30
N ALA A 219 -15.80 0.69 -11.54
CA ALA A 219 -16.86 0.89 -12.53
C ALA A 219 -18.09 1.57 -11.93
N ARG A 220 -17.87 2.68 -11.22
CA ARG A 220 -18.92 3.39 -10.47
C ARG A 220 -18.64 4.88 -10.36
N ILE A 221 -19.65 5.67 -10.73
CA ILE A 221 -19.80 7.08 -10.33
C ILE A 221 -20.97 7.17 -9.34
N GLY A 222 -20.69 7.64 -8.12
CA GLY A 222 -21.70 7.93 -7.09
C GLY A 222 -22.25 9.36 -7.16
N TRP A 223 -23.38 9.61 -6.49
CA TRP A 223 -24.06 10.92 -6.44
C TRP A 223 -23.26 12.00 -5.68
N LYS A 224 -22.47 11.63 -4.67
CA LYS A 224 -21.52 12.55 -4.02
C LYS A 224 -20.14 12.30 -4.60
N ARG A 225 -19.58 13.29 -5.29
CA ARG A 225 -18.23 13.25 -5.88
C ARG A 225 -17.12 13.21 -4.80
N GLU A 226 -17.49 13.54 -3.56
CA GLU A 226 -16.61 13.83 -2.40
C GLU A 226 -16.72 12.82 -1.25
N ALA A 227 -17.64 11.84 -1.33
CA ALA A 227 -17.77 10.86 -0.27
C ALA A 227 -16.74 9.75 -0.43
N ASP A 228 -16.15 9.36 0.70
CA ASP A 228 -15.37 8.14 0.90
C ASP A 228 -16.07 6.95 0.20
N PRO A 229 -15.37 6.03 -0.50
CA PRO A 229 -15.95 4.83 -1.11
C PRO A 229 -16.82 3.97 -0.15
N MET A 230 -16.70 4.19 1.16
CA MET A 230 -17.59 3.67 2.21
C MET A 230 -19.04 4.21 2.21
N ASP A 231 -19.37 5.26 1.46
CA ASP A 231 -20.76 5.76 1.40
C ASP A 231 -21.60 4.88 0.45
N ASP A 232 -22.67 4.27 1.00
CA ASP A 232 -23.76 3.52 0.32
C ASP A 232 -24.54 4.34 -0.75
N GLY A 233 -23.91 5.36 -1.35
CA GLY A 233 -24.49 6.25 -2.34
C GLY A 233 -24.89 5.52 -3.61
N ARG A 234 -26.10 5.76 -4.11
CA ARG A 234 -26.61 5.11 -5.33
C ARG A 234 -25.64 5.27 -6.52
N THR A 235 -25.32 4.16 -7.19
CA THR A 235 -24.55 4.15 -8.45
C THR A 235 -25.34 4.86 -9.54
N LEU A 236 -24.83 5.97 -10.07
CA LEU A 236 -25.45 6.71 -11.17
C LEU A 236 -25.06 6.15 -12.54
N ALA A 237 -23.79 5.79 -12.69
CA ALA A 237 -23.26 5.25 -13.93
C ALA A 237 -22.14 4.25 -13.63
N ARG A 238 -22.03 3.23 -14.50
CA ARG A 238 -20.94 2.27 -14.47
C ARG A 238 -19.78 2.75 -15.33
N PHE A 239 -19.02 3.72 -14.80
CA PHE A 239 -17.96 4.39 -15.54
C PHE A 239 -16.74 4.66 -14.63
N PRO A 240 -15.51 4.51 -15.14
CA PRO A 240 -15.17 3.79 -16.38
C PRO A 240 -15.49 2.29 -16.24
N GLY A 241 -15.96 1.63 -17.30
CA GLY A 241 -16.26 0.20 -17.24
C GLY A 241 -15.00 -0.67 -17.07
N TYR A 242 -15.12 -1.82 -16.41
CA TYR A 242 -13.98 -2.73 -16.11
C TYR A 242 -13.11 -3.05 -17.33
N VAL A 243 -13.71 -3.40 -18.49
CA VAL A 243 -12.95 -3.71 -19.72
C VAL A 243 -12.05 -2.55 -20.14
N ALA A 244 -12.56 -1.32 -20.08
CA ALA A 244 -11.79 -0.13 -20.44
C ALA A 244 -10.65 0.11 -19.44
N SER A 245 -10.92 -0.06 -18.15
CA SER A 245 -9.90 0.07 -17.09
C SER A 245 -8.80 -0.98 -17.24
N PHE A 246 -9.13 -2.24 -17.52
CA PHE A 246 -8.16 -3.32 -17.71
C PHE A 246 -7.28 -3.15 -18.96
N GLY A 247 -7.75 -2.39 -19.95
CA GLY A 247 -6.95 -2.06 -21.13
C GLY A 247 -5.95 -0.92 -20.92
N THR A 248 -5.97 -0.19 -19.80
CA THR A 248 -5.08 0.98 -19.63
C THR A 248 -3.63 0.56 -19.35
N PHE A 249 -3.42 -0.08 -18.21
CA PHE A 249 -2.14 -0.48 -17.65
C PHE A 249 -2.37 -1.52 -16.56
N GLY A 250 -1.31 -2.19 -16.14
CA GLY A 250 -1.38 -3.21 -15.11
C GLY A 250 -0.03 -3.82 -14.79
N LEU A 251 -0.10 -5.01 -14.20
CA LEU A 251 1.07 -5.80 -13.84
C LEU A 251 1.37 -6.84 -14.90
N VAL A 252 2.66 -7.11 -15.08
CA VAL A 252 3.15 -8.24 -15.86
C VAL A 252 3.99 -9.13 -14.98
N VAL A 253 3.65 -10.41 -14.95
CA VAL A 253 4.38 -11.47 -14.26
C VAL A 253 5.12 -12.30 -15.32
N PRO A 254 6.46 -12.23 -15.40
CA PRO A 254 7.22 -13.12 -16.25
C PRO A 254 7.23 -14.52 -15.63
N TRP A 255 6.77 -15.52 -16.39
CA TRP A 255 6.74 -16.90 -15.95
C TRP A 255 8.11 -17.55 -16.15
N LEU A 256 8.88 -17.65 -15.07
CA LEU A 256 10.26 -18.14 -15.12
C LEU A 256 10.36 -19.68 -15.02
N ASP A 257 9.38 -20.32 -14.37
CA ASP A 257 9.41 -21.76 -14.06
C ASP A 257 8.50 -22.57 -14.99
N GLY A 258 8.82 -22.59 -16.28
CA GLY A 258 8.13 -23.42 -17.27
C GLY A 258 6.81 -22.83 -17.77
N ALA A 259 5.69 -23.52 -17.52
CA ALA A 259 4.36 -23.09 -17.97
C ALA A 259 3.37 -23.00 -16.80
N PRO A 260 2.37 -22.09 -16.87
CA PRO A 260 1.24 -22.08 -15.95
C PRO A 260 0.57 -23.43 -15.86
N THR A 261 0.15 -23.78 -14.66
CA THR A 261 -0.20 -25.15 -14.33
C THR A 261 -1.70 -25.42 -14.46
N GLY A 262 -2.51 -24.35 -14.44
CA GLY A 262 -3.97 -24.43 -14.39
C GLY A 262 -4.51 -24.70 -12.99
N ASP A 263 -3.64 -24.98 -12.01
CA ASP A 263 -3.99 -25.03 -10.59
C ASP A 263 -4.00 -23.60 -10.04
N ALA A 264 -5.20 -23.10 -9.72
CA ALA A 264 -5.38 -21.73 -9.27
C ALA A 264 -4.56 -21.38 -8.03
N SER A 265 -4.39 -22.33 -7.08
CA SER A 265 -3.63 -22.08 -5.85
C SER A 265 -2.13 -22.02 -6.13
N ARG A 266 -1.62 -22.88 -7.00
CA ARG A 266 -0.21 -22.85 -7.42
C ARG A 266 0.09 -21.62 -8.25
N ASP A 267 -0.75 -21.31 -9.22
CA ASP A 267 -0.52 -20.19 -10.13
C ASP A 267 -0.66 -18.84 -9.39
N ALA A 268 -1.56 -18.74 -8.40
CA ALA A 268 -1.65 -17.56 -7.53
C ALA A 268 -0.40 -17.35 -6.68
N ARG A 269 0.22 -18.43 -6.16
CA ARG A 269 1.50 -18.33 -5.47
C ARG A 269 2.59 -17.77 -6.38
N VAL A 270 2.67 -18.20 -7.65
CA VAL A 270 3.65 -17.63 -8.59
C VAL A 270 3.43 -16.14 -8.81
N VAL A 271 2.17 -15.68 -8.94
CA VAL A 271 1.85 -14.25 -9.07
C VAL A 271 2.24 -13.48 -7.81
N LEU A 272 1.86 -13.96 -6.63
CA LEU A 272 2.15 -13.31 -5.35
C LEU A 272 3.66 -13.31 -5.04
N ASP A 273 4.36 -14.41 -5.32
CA ASP A 273 5.82 -14.53 -5.17
C ASP A 273 6.55 -13.58 -6.13
N ALA A 274 6.05 -13.42 -7.36
CA ALA A 274 6.61 -12.46 -8.30
C ALA A 274 6.47 -11.01 -7.80
N ILE A 275 5.40 -10.68 -7.08
CA ILE A 275 5.24 -9.38 -6.42
C ILE A 275 6.19 -9.28 -5.21
N ARG A 276 6.16 -10.28 -4.30
CA ARG A 276 6.98 -10.37 -3.09
C ARG A 276 8.47 -10.23 -3.37
N HIS A 277 8.95 -10.88 -4.42
CA HIS A 277 10.35 -10.90 -4.79
C HIS A 277 10.73 -9.85 -5.84
N ARG A 278 9.85 -8.88 -6.12
CA ARG A 278 10.08 -7.76 -7.06
C ARG A 278 10.54 -8.25 -8.43
N VAL A 279 9.84 -9.26 -8.96
CA VAL A 279 10.00 -9.84 -10.30
C VAL A 279 8.92 -9.31 -11.25
N ALA A 280 7.69 -9.15 -10.75
CA ALA A 280 6.59 -8.51 -11.47
C ALA A 280 6.93 -7.04 -11.78
N TYR A 281 6.39 -6.51 -12.88
CA TYR A 281 6.67 -5.14 -13.32
C TYR A 281 5.43 -4.47 -13.93
N SER A 282 5.48 -3.15 -14.09
CA SER A 282 4.35 -2.38 -14.62
C SER A 282 4.41 -2.24 -16.13
N ALA A 283 3.26 -2.28 -16.80
CA ALA A 283 3.11 -2.08 -18.24
C ALA A 283 1.92 -1.18 -18.57
N VAL A 284 2.03 -0.40 -19.65
CA VAL A 284 0.94 0.45 -20.16
C VAL A 284 0.30 -0.20 -21.39
N PHE A 285 -0.69 -1.04 -21.14
CA PHE A 285 -1.40 -1.85 -22.15
C PHE A 285 -2.07 -1.03 -23.25
N GLY A 286 -2.51 0.20 -22.94
CA GLY A 286 -3.08 1.11 -23.94
C GLY A 286 -2.04 1.66 -24.92
N LEU A 287 -0.74 1.46 -24.68
CA LEU A 287 0.34 1.85 -25.60
C LEU A 287 1.00 0.64 -26.29
N ALA A 288 1.09 -0.50 -25.59
CA ALA A 288 1.63 -1.74 -26.15
C ALA A 288 1.04 -2.99 -25.45
N ASP A 289 0.79 -4.05 -26.19
CA ASP A 289 0.05 -5.23 -25.71
C ASP A 289 0.82 -6.08 -24.67
N ALA A 290 2.09 -6.42 -24.92
CA ALA A 290 2.88 -7.33 -24.09
C ALA A 290 4.35 -6.86 -23.98
N PRO A 291 4.62 -5.69 -23.38
CA PRO A 291 5.98 -5.21 -23.22
C PRO A 291 6.73 -6.07 -22.21
N TRP A 292 7.90 -6.56 -22.62
CA TRP A 292 8.88 -7.20 -21.76
C TRP A 292 9.96 -6.20 -21.36
N LEU A 293 10.20 -6.10 -20.06
CA LEU A 293 11.30 -5.33 -19.51
C LEU A 293 11.83 -5.99 -18.25
N ALA A 294 13.07 -6.47 -18.30
CA ALA A 294 13.79 -6.99 -17.16
C ALA A 294 15.01 -6.10 -16.84
N LEU A 295 15.24 -5.89 -15.55
CA LEU A 295 16.43 -5.23 -15.00
C LEU A 295 17.01 -6.16 -13.95
N ASP A 296 18.28 -6.53 -14.11
CA ASP A 296 18.98 -7.45 -13.21
C ASP A 296 20.33 -6.86 -12.79
N LEU A 297 20.77 -7.15 -11.57
CA LEU A 297 22.13 -6.88 -11.08
C LEU A 297 22.83 -8.21 -10.85
N LEU A 298 23.98 -8.42 -11.50
CA LEU A 298 24.73 -9.68 -11.44
C LEU A 298 26.06 -9.47 -10.71
N GLU A 299 26.27 -10.15 -9.58
CA GLU A 299 27.54 -10.15 -8.83
C GLU A 299 28.57 -11.14 -9.43
N PRO A 300 29.89 -10.91 -9.29
CA PRO A 300 30.94 -11.79 -9.81
C PRO A 300 31.04 -13.19 -9.17
N ALA A 301 30.52 -13.40 -7.96
CA ALA A 301 30.60 -14.66 -7.23
C ALA A 301 29.19 -15.08 -6.76
N ASP A 302 28.71 -16.20 -7.30
CA ASP A 302 27.45 -16.89 -7.02
C ASP A 302 26.11 -16.29 -7.52
N ALA A 303 25.56 -17.02 -8.51
CA ALA A 303 24.18 -17.02 -8.95
C ALA A 303 23.47 -18.22 -8.31
N ALA A 304 22.85 -18.05 -7.14
CA ALA A 304 21.99 -19.09 -6.55
C ALA A 304 21.06 -18.50 -5.48
N LEU A 305 20.05 -17.76 -5.95
CA LEU A 305 18.74 -17.39 -5.35
C LEU A 305 18.34 -16.05 -6.00
N PRO A 306 17.05 -15.73 -6.20
CA PRO A 306 16.66 -14.38 -6.61
C PRO A 306 17.03 -13.38 -5.49
N GLY A 307 18.23 -12.83 -5.58
CA GLY A 307 18.64 -11.59 -4.94
C GLY A 307 18.58 -10.46 -5.98
N PRO A 308 17.49 -9.69 -6.08
CA PRO A 308 17.37 -8.53 -6.98
C PRO A 308 18.28 -7.34 -6.59
N ASP A 309 19.08 -7.45 -5.53
CA ASP A 309 19.96 -6.39 -5.08
C ASP A 309 21.40 -6.91 -5.08
N ALA A 310 22.37 -6.04 -5.31
CA ALA A 310 23.79 -6.41 -5.33
C ALA A 310 24.62 -5.59 -4.34
N ARG A 311 25.70 -6.20 -3.84
CA ARG A 311 26.71 -5.62 -2.96
C ARG A 311 28.10 -5.81 -3.59
N GLY A 312 28.91 -4.76 -3.56
CA GLY A 312 30.21 -4.80 -4.21
C GLY A 312 30.10 -4.69 -5.74
N ALA A 313 31.06 -5.24 -6.47
CA ALA A 313 31.09 -5.11 -7.92
C ALA A 313 29.89 -5.85 -8.53
N ALA A 314 29.23 -5.26 -9.52
CA ALA A 314 28.07 -5.87 -10.17
C ALA A 314 27.97 -5.46 -11.65
N ARG A 315 27.12 -6.14 -12.42
CA ARG A 315 26.74 -5.74 -13.78
C ARG A 315 25.24 -5.51 -13.85
N LEU A 316 24.84 -4.34 -14.33
CA LEU A 316 23.45 -4.00 -14.60
C LEU A 316 23.06 -4.47 -16.00
N LEU A 317 22.15 -5.43 -16.08
CA LEU A 317 21.65 -5.99 -17.33
C LEU A 317 20.20 -5.56 -17.56
N VAL A 318 19.93 -5.11 -18.78
CA VAL A 318 18.57 -4.76 -19.23
C VAL A 318 18.21 -5.66 -20.41
N ARG A 319 17.02 -6.27 -20.36
CA ARG A 319 16.45 -7.06 -21.46
C ARG A 319 15.05 -6.56 -21.78
N HIS A 320 14.72 -6.43 -23.06
CA HIS A 320 13.40 -5.95 -23.48
C HIS A 320 13.03 -6.42 -24.90
N ASN A 321 11.74 -6.34 -25.22
CA ASN A 321 11.21 -6.58 -26.57
C ASN A 321 10.73 -5.30 -27.28
N GLY A 322 11.06 -4.12 -26.74
CA GLY A 322 10.72 -2.84 -27.37
C GLY A 322 11.20 -2.74 -28.83
N PRO A 323 10.40 -2.14 -29.74
CA PRO A 323 10.70 -2.06 -31.16
C PRO A 323 11.92 -1.18 -31.46
N ALA A 324 12.39 -1.20 -32.71
CA ALA A 324 13.41 -0.26 -33.20
C ALA A 324 13.04 1.20 -32.89
N GLY A 325 14.01 1.98 -32.42
CA GLY A 325 13.81 3.36 -31.98
C GLY A 325 13.27 3.51 -30.55
N SER A 326 13.05 2.41 -29.83
CA SER A 326 12.81 2.47 -28.38
C SER A 326 14.08 2.82 -27.63
N VAL A 327 13.92 3.47 -26.48
CA VAL A 327 15.01 3.83 -25.58
C VAL A 327 14.71 3.22 -24.21
N VAL A 328 15.64 2.47 -23.64
CA VAL A 328 15.55 2.11 -22.22
C VAL A 328 16.30 3.14 -21.40
N ARG A 329 15.56 3.91 -20.62
CA ARG A 329 16.12 4.87 -19.67
C ARG A 329 16.26 4.21 -18.32
N VAL A 330 17.48 4.19 -17.78
CA VAL A 330 17.75 3.76 -16.42
C VAL A 330 17.85 5.01 -15.54
N THR A 331 17.06 5.02 -14.47
CA THR A 331 17.17 5.99 -13.39
C THR A 331 18.05 5.44 -12.27
N ARG A 332 18.72 6.34 -11.56
CA ARG A 332 19.41 6.07 -10.30
C ARG A 332 18.89 7.06 -9.26
N ASN A 333 18.37 6.56 -8.16
CA ASN A 333 17.75 7.36 -7.10
C ASN A 333 16.61 8.26 -7.64
N GLY A 334 15.84 7.69 -8.56
CA GLY A 334 14.73 8.32 -9.27
C GLY A 334 15.08 9.48 -10.22
N THR A 335 16.36 9.77 -10.45
CA THR A 335 16.80 10.71 -11.49
C THR A 335 17.33 9.95 -12.72
N PRO A 336 17.16 10.47 -13.95
CA PRO A 336 17.75 9.86 -15.14
C PRO A 336 19.28 9.71 -14.99
N TRP A 337 19.78 8.49 -15.13
CA TRP A 337 21.20 8.19 -15.05
C TRP A 337 21.81 7.99 -16.43
N ARG A 338 21.26 7.06 -17.20
CA ARG A 338 21.68 6.81 -18.58
C ARG A 338 20.63 6.09 -19.39
N ASP A 339 20.71 6.26 -20.70
CA ASP A 339 20.01 5.41 -21.65
C ASP A 339 20.89 4.18 -21.96
N VAL A 340 20.28 3.00 -22.02
CA VAL A 340 20.95 1.70 -22.20
C VAL A 340 20.45 1.05 -23.49
N ALA A 341 21.39 0.72 -24.37
CA ALA A 341 21.12 -0.10 -25.54
C ALA A 341 21.10 -1.59 -25.15
N PRO A 342 20.37 -2.46 -25.87
CA PRO A 342 20.44 -3.91 -25.67
C PRO A 342 21.90 -4.38 -25.76
N SER A 343 22.41 -4.96 -24.68
CA SER A 343 23.77 -5.53 -24.63
C SER A 343 23.80 -6.71 -23.68
N ALA A 344 24.36 -7.83 -24.14
CA ALA A 344 24.59 -9.02 -23.31
C ALA A 344 25.65 -8.77 -22.22
N GLU A 345 26.51 -7.77 -22.40
CA GLU A 345 27.54 -7.41 -21.44
C GLU A 345 26.99 -6.59 -20.26
N GLY A 346 25.88 -5.88 -20.42
CA GLY A 346 25.39 -4.97 -19.39
C GLY A 346 26.36 -3.84 -19.04
N VAL A 347 26.02 -3.05 -18.02
CA VAL A 347 26.80 -1.89 -17.56
C VAL A 347 27.51 -2.24 -16.25
N PRO A 348 28.85 -2.09 -16.15
CA PRO A 348 29.55 -2.37 -14.91
C PRO A 348 29.22 -1.34 -13.82
N LEU A 349 29.05 -1.82 -12.59
CA LEU A 349 28.92 -1.05 -11.36
C LEU A 349 30.07 -1.41 -10.43
N GLY A 350 30.72 -0.38 -9.86
CA GLY A 350 31.91 -0.53 -9.04
C GLY A 350 31.60 -0.98 -7.62
N ALA A 351 32.51 -1.71 -6.99
CA ALA A 351 32.34 -2.16 -5.61
C ALA A 351 32.19 -1.03 -4.60
N ASN A 352 32.78 0.12 -4.90
CA ASN A 352 32.76 1.32 -4.06
C ASN A 352 31.79 2.39 -4.56
N ASP A 353 30.89 2.06 -5.51
CA ASP A 353 29.88 3.01 -5.95
C ASP A 353 28.93 3.33 -4.77
N PRO A 354 28.47 4.59 -4.65
CA PRO A 354 27.59 4.96 -3.56
C PRO A 354 26.26 4.18 -3.61
N PRO A 355 25.58 3.99 -2.47
CA PRO A 355 24.26 3.36 -2.42
C PRO A 355 23.31 3.92 -3.48
N GLY A 356 22.66 3.05 -4.24
CA GLY A 356 21.79 3.45 -5.34
C GLY A 356 20.62 2.51 -5.55
N ILE A 357 19.46 3.09 -5.86
CA ILE A 357 18.28 2.36 -6.35
C ILE A 357 18.17 2.62 -7.85
N TYR A 358 18.12 1.53 -8.64
CA TYR A 358 18.07 1.56 -10.09
C TYR A 358 16.72 1.08 -10.60
N ARG A 359 16.21 1.72 -11.65
CA ARG A 359 14.98 1.34 -12.33
C ARG A 359 15.10 1.61 -13.82
N ALA A 360 14.77 0.61 -14.64
CA ALA A 360 14.66 0.75 -16.09
C ALA A 360 13.23 1.10 -16.49
N GLN A 361 13.11 1.96 -17.50
CA GLN A 361 11.86 2.38 -18.14
C GLN A 361 12.01 2.26 -19.65
N LEU A 362 11.09 1.54 -20.30
CA LEU A 362 11.09 1.38 -21.75
C LEU A 362 10.27 2.51 -22.38
N TRP A 363 10.92 3.42 -23.09
CA TRP A 363 10.32 4.58 -23.73
C TRP A 363 10.25 4.42 -25.24
N ARG A 364 9.25 5.06 -25.85
CA ARG A 364 9.17 5.30 -27.29
C ARG A 364 8.90 6.78 -27.53
N ALA A 365 9.40 7.32 -28.64
CA ALA A 365 8.99 8.65 -29.09
C ALA A 365 7.45 8.71 -29.21
N PRO A 366 6.78 9.72 -28.62
CA PRO A 366 5.34 9.86 -28.73
C PRO A 366 4.96 10.04 -30.21
N SER A 367 4.07 9.19 -30.71
CA SER A 367 3.44 9.41 -32.02
C SER A 367 2.22 10.32 -31.82
N GLY A 368 2.24 11.53 -32.41
CA GLY A 368 1.04 12.38 -32.50
C GLY A 368 0.57 13.06 -31.20
N GLY A 369 1.48 13.51 -30.32
CA GLY A 369 1.11 14.25 -29.11
C GLY A 369 0.44 13.40 -28.01
N GLY A 370 0.61 12.07 -28.07
CA GLY A 370 0.18 11.16 -27.02
C GLY A 370 0.87 11.39 -25.66
N PRO A 371 0.36 10.79 -24.57
CA PRO A 371 0.91 10.98 -23.23
C PRO A 371 2.37 10.52 -23.18
N ALA A 372 3.22 11.30 -22.52
CA ALA A 372 4.63 10.96 -22.32
C ALA A 372 4.76 9.93 -21.18
N LEU A 373 4.44 8.68 -21.50
CA LEU A 373 4.52 7.54 -20.58
C LEU A 373 5.46 6.46 -21.13
N PRO A 374 6.15 5.71 -20.25
CA PRO A 374 6.88 4.52 -20.68
C PRO A 374 5.90 3.39 -21.04
N LEU A 375 6.32 2.51 -21.94
CA LEU A 375 5.61 1.26 -22.26
C LEU A 375 5.64 0.29 -21.07
N ALA A 376 6.75 0.26 -20.33
CA ALA A 376 6.93 -0.56 -19.14
C ALA A 376 7.91 0.07 -18.15
N ILE A 377 7.72 -0.21 -16.87
CA ILE A 377 8.60 0.16 -15.76
C ILE A 377 9.00 -1.11 -15.02
N SER A 378 10.30 -1.37 -14.99
CA SER A 378 10.89 -2.51 -14.27
C SER A 378 10.73 -2.36 -12.74
N PRO A 379 10.90 -3.46 -11.99
CA PRO A 379 11.04 -3.37 -10.55
C PRO A 379 12.38 -2.70 -10.18
N ALA A 380 12.45 -2.09 -8.99
CA ALA A 380 13.69 -1.48 -8.52
C ALA A 380 14.74 -2.52 -8.12
N ARG A 381 16.02 -2.13 -8.26
CA ARG A 381 17.19 -2.91 -7.86
C ARG A 381 18.11 -2.05 -7.01
N GLY A 382 18.44 -2.52 -5.82
CA GLY A 382 19.37 -1.86 -4.91
C GLY A 382 20.81 -2.26 -5.18
N HIS A 383 21.73 -1.30 -5.18
CA HIS A 383 23.17 -1.53 -5.26
C HIS A 383 23.86 -0.86 -4.08
N ASN A 384 24.68 -1.61 -3.34
CA ASN A 384 25.41 -1.11 -2.17
C ASN A 384 24.51 -0.43 -1.12
N LEU A 385 23.25 -0.84 -1.01
CA LEU A 385 22.33 -0.26 -0.02
C LEU A 385 22.76 -0.63 1.40
N PRO A 386 22.56 0.30 2.37
CA PRO A 386 22.78 -0.02 3.78
C PRO A 386 21.94 -1.25 4.15
N VAL A 387 22.51 -2.16 4.92
CA VAL A 387 21.73 -3.24 5.53
C VAL A 387 20.74 -2.55 6.46
N ALA A 388 19.43 -2.70 6.21
CA ALA A 388 18.44 -2.26 7.18
C ALA A 388 18.76 -2.99 8.50
N PRO A 389 18.86 -2.28 9.65
CA PRO A 389 19.13 -2.95 10.91
C PRO A 389 18.05 -4.01 11.11
N SER A 390 18.46 -5.28 11.18
CA SER A 390 17.57 -6.36 11.55
C SER A 390 17.19 -6.12 13.00
N VAL A 391 16.01 -5.56 13.27
CA VAL A 391 15.44 -5.58 14.62
C VAL A 391 14.98 -7.03 14.82
N PRO A 392 15.64 -7.83 15.65
CA PRO A 392 15.23 -9.21 15.86
C PRO A 392 13.83 -9.20 16.47
N PRO A 393 12.91 -10.09 16.05
CA PRO A 393 11.67 -10.27 16.76
C PRO A 393 12.01 -10.86 18.13
N GLY A 394 12.01 -10.00 19.16
CA GLY A 394 12.08 -10.43 20.55
C GLY A 394 13.46 -10.41 21.19
N ASP A 395 14.41 -9.57 20.74
CA ASP A 395 15.51 -9.25 21.64
C ASP A 395 14.92 -8.56 22.87
N ARG A 396 15.17 -9.15 24.03
CA ARG A 396 14.94 -8.54 25.34
C ARG A 396 15.89 -7.36 25.44
N ASP A 397 15.60 -6.31 24.69
CA ASP A 397 16.29 -5.05 24.81
C ASP A 397 16.14 -4.65 26.27
N THR A 398 17.25 -4.71 26.99
CA THR A 398 17.33 -4.30 28.38
C THR A 398 16.72 -2.91 28.48
N ALA A 399 15.80 -2.72 29.42
CA ALA A 399 15.23 -1.41 29.72
C ALA A 399 16.38 -0.39 29.76
N GLY A 400 16.25 0.71 29.01
CA GLY A 400 17.26 1.76 29.07
C GLY A 400 17.35 2.32 30.48
N GLU A 401 18.45 3.00 30.83
CA GLU A 401 18.47 3.84 32.04
C GLU A 401 17.35 4.88 31.92
N GLY A 402 16.23 4.60 32.58
CA GLY A 402 14.97 5.31 32.40
C GLY A 402 14.27 5.50 33.74
N THR A 403 13.71 6.69 33.92
CA THR A 403 12.95 7.03 35.12
C THR A 403 11.57 6.42 35.01
N ALA A 404 11.07 5.78 36.07
CA ALA A 404 9.70 5.29 36.09
C ALA A 404 8.71 6.45 35.79
N VAL A 405 7.67 6.17 35.02
CA VAL A 405 6.59 7.14 34.83
C VAL A 405 5.93 7.36 36.19
N ALA A 406 6.05 8.57 36.75
CA ALA A 406 5.47 8.90 38.02
C ALA A 406 3.94 9.02 37.86
N LEU A 407 3.19 8.08 38.43
CA LEU A 407 1.73 8.03 38.37
C LEU A 407 1.15 8.24 39.77
N ARG A 408 0.04 8.98 39.85
CA ARG A 408 -0.76 9.13 41.08
C ARG A 408 -1.62 7.91 41.36
N GLY A 409 -1.99 7.18 40.31
CA GLY A 409 -2.79 5.97 40.38
C GLY A 409 -3.24 5.51 38.99
N TRP A 410 -3.79 4.30 38.94
CA TRP A 410 -4.46 3.75 37.76
C TRP A 410 -5.96 3.61 38.01
N HIS A 411 -6.78 3.98 37.04
CA HIS A 411 -8.23 3.79 37.06
C HIS A 411 -8.77 3.42 35.66
N GLY A 412 -10.04 3.05 35.60
CA GLY A 412 -10.73 2.74 34.35
C GLY A 412 -11.56 3.92 33.84
N GLU A 413 -11.51 4.17 32.54
CA GLU A 413 -12.44 5.06 31.83
C GLU A 413 -13.05 4.30 30.65
N HIS A 414 -14.35 4.47 30.40
CA HIS A 414 -15.03 3.78 29.32
C HIS A 414 -16.32 4.50 28.94
N ASP A 415 -16.88 4.17 27.78
CA ASP A 415 -18.23 4.62 27.43
C ASP A 415 -19.29 4.00 28.37
N ALA A 416 -20.54 4.49 28.30
CA ALA A 416 -21.60 4.10 29.23
C ALA A 416 -21.93 2.60 29.25
N ALA A 417 -21.62 1.85 28.18
CA ALA A 417 -21.96 0.44 28.04
C ALA A 417 -20.75 -0.51 28.10
N SER A 418 -19.54 -0.02 27.84
CA SER A 418 -18.30 -0.77 28.00
C SER A 418 -17.88 -0.87 29.47
N ARG A 419 -16.84 -1.66 29.76
CA ARG A 419 -16.38 -1.94 31.13
C ARG A 419 -14.86 -2.02 31.23
N VAL A 420 -14.33 -1.52 32.35
CA VAL A 420 -12.93 -1.68 32.75
C VAL A 420 -12.87 -2.16 34.19
N ASP A 421 -12.31 -3.36 34.41
CA ASP A 421 -12.07 -3.90 35.75
C ASP A 421 -10.57 -3.81 36.05
N VAL A 422 -10.16 -2.83 36.87
CA VAL A 422 -8.75 -2.66 37.26
C VAL A 422 -8.43 -3.56 38.45
N VAL A 423 -7.38 -4.36 38.31
CA VAL A 423 -6.84 -5.27 39.32
C VAL A 423 -5.43 -4.82 39.65
N ALA A 424 -5.22 -4.30 40.86
CA ALA A 424 -3.87 -3.99 41.34
C ALA A 424 -3.06 -5.30 41.45
N GLY A 425 -1.87 -5.32 40.85
CA GLY A 425 -0.96 -6.45 40.94
C GLY A 425 -0.33 -6.59 42.33
N ALA A 426 0.34 -7.72 42.58
CA ALA A 426 0.99 -8.02 43.87
C ALA A 426 2.19 -7.12 44.24
N ALA A 427 2.57 -6.19 43.36
CA ALA A 427 3.62 -5.18 43.57
C ALA A 427 3.11 -3.82 43.09
N ASP A 428 3.44 -2.73 43.81
CA ASP A 428 2.95 -1.36 43.59
C ASP A 428 3.15 -0.81 42.15
N ALA A 429 3.99 -1.47 41.33
CA ALA A 429 4.31 -1.08 39.96
C ALA A 429 3.57 -1.87 38.87
N VAL A 430 2.94 -3.00 39.18
CA VAL A 430 2.25 -3.85 38.19
C VAL A 430 0.75 -3.64 38.31
N VAL A 431 0.11 -3.30 37.20
CA VAL A 431 -1.35 -3.19 37.11
C VAL A 431 -1.89 -4.12 36.03
N ALA A 432 -2.97 -4.83 36.35
CA ALA A 432 -3.74 -5.57 35.39
C ALA A 432 -5.11 -4.91 35.22
N ALA A 433 -5.69 -4.99 34.03
CA ALA A 433 -7.05 -4.55 33.79
C ALA A 433 -7.74 -5.44 32.79
N ARG A 434 -9.03 -5.72 33.00
CA ARG A 434 -9.88 -6.31 31.98
C ARG A 434 -10.58 -5.19 31.22
N LEU A 435 -10.28 -5.06 29.93
CA LEU A 435 -10.92 -4.11 29.02
C LEU A 435 -12.00 -4.88 28.24
N ALA A 436 -13.25 -4.40 28.26
CA ALA A 436 -14.36 -5.04 27.56
C ALA A 436 -15.25 -4.01 26.85
N LEU A 437 -15.40 -4.16 25.54
CA LEU A 437 -16.29 -3.31 24.74
C LEU A 437 -17.73 -3.81 24.82
N ALA A 438 -18.69 -2.88 24.85
CA ALA A 438 -20.09 -3.24 24.77
C ALA A 438 -20.40 -4.04 23.48
N PRO A 439 -21.23 -5.10 23.54
CA PRO A 439 -21.69 -5.79 22.34
C PRO A 439 -22.71 -4.93 21.57
N GLY A 440 -22.92 -5.26 20.29
CA GLY A 440 -23.97 -4.66 19.47
C GLY A 440 -23.43 -3.86 18.29
N ALA A 441 -24.19 -2.85 17.85
CA ALA A 441 -23.82 -1.99 16.74
C ALA A 441 -22.58 -1.14 17.10
N ARG A 442 -21.74 -0.85 16.10
CA ARG A 442 -20.56 0.01 16.29
C ARG A 442 -21.00 1.45 16.53
N THR A 443 -20.76 1.97 17.74
CA THR A 443 -21.12 3.34 18.16
C THR A 443 -19.94 4.03 18.86
N SER A 444 -18.71 3.74 18.40
CA SER A 444 -17.46 4.26 18.99
C SER A 444 -17.21 3.82 20.43
N GLN A 445 -17.52 2.57 20.75
CA GLN A 445 -17.22 1.98 22.06
C GLN A 445 -15.73 2.08 22.40
N PHE A 446 -15.41 2.31 23.67
CA PHE A 446 -14.05 2.29 24.18
C PHE A 446 -13.96 1.83 25.65
N ALA A 447 -12.82 1.22 26.00
CA ALA A 447 -12.43 0.91 27.36
C ALA A 447 -10.93 1.22 27.54
N ALA A 448 -10.60 2.03 28.53
CA ALA A 448 -9.27 2.58 28.75
C ALA A 448 -8.79 2.33 30.18
N LEU A 449 -7.56 1.82 30.30
CA LEU A 449 -6.80 1.87 31.54
C LEU A 449 -6.03 3.19 31.57
N VAL A 450 -6.30 4.04 32.56
CA VAL A 450 -5.79 5.41 32.63
C VAL A 450 -4.86 5.57 33.81
N GLY A 451 -3.65 6.08 33.56
CA GLY A 451 -2.68 6.45 34.57
C GLY A 451 -2.56 7.96 34.69
N ASP A 452 -2.88 8.51 35.86
CA ASP A 452 -2.77 9.94 36.12
C ASP A 452 -1.31 10.33 36.36
N LEU A 453 -0.75 11.18 35.49
CA LEU A 453 0.63 11.63 35.58
C LEU A 453 0.83 12.52 36.82
N ALA A 454 1.80 12.16 37.66
CA ALA A 454 2.22 12.97 38.80
C ALA A 454 3.16 14.12 38.40
N SER A 455 3.89 13.95 37.29
CA SER A 455 4.81 14.93 36.72
C SER A 455 4.76 14.87 35.19
N PRO A 456 5.00 16.00 34.48
CA PRO A 456 5.03 16.02 33.02
C PRO A 456 6.16 15.14 32.46
N PRO A 457 6.03 14.64 31.22
CA PRO A 457 7.10 13.90 30.56
C PRO A 457 8.34 14.79 30.32
N PRO A 458 9.56 14.22 30.35
CA PRO A 458 10.75 14.97 29.96
C PRO A 458 10.73 15.32 28.47
N SER A 459 11.43 16.40 28.10
CA SER A 459 11.62 16.77 26.69
C SER A 459 12.44 15.72 25.94
N GLY A 460 12.04 15.40 24.70
CA GLY A 460 12.70 14.37 23.88
C GLY A 460 12.61 12.95 24.45
N ALA A 461 11.63 12.69 25.33
CA ALA A 461 11.47 11.39 25.95
C ALA A 461 10.87 10.35 24.99
N VAL A 462 11.21 9.09 25.26
CA VAL A 462 10.56 7.91 24.71
C VAL A 462 9.78 7.26 25.84
N LEU A 463 8.50 6.94 25.59
CA LEU A 463 7.71 6.13 26.49
C LEU A 463 8.04 4.65 26.27
N GLU A 464 8.62 4.00 27.27
CA GLU A 464 8.81 2.55 27.29
C GLU A 464 7.70 1.89 28.11
N LEU A 465 6.91 1.02 27.48
CA LEU A 465 5.86 0.23 28.10
C LEU A 465 6.23 -1.25 28.08
N ASP A 466 6.44 -1.84 29.24
CA ASP A 466 6.59 -3.28 29.40
C ASP A 466 5.20 -3.88 29.65
N VAL A 467 4.63 -4.54 28.64
CA VAL A 467 3.21 -4.88 28.58
C VAL A 467 2.97 -6.27 28.00
N SER A 468 1.85 -6.89 28.40
CA SER A 468 1.31 -8.12 27.81
C SER A 468 -0.22 -8.08 27.83
N ALA A 469 -0.87 -8.83 26.93
CA ALA A 469 -2.32 -8.97 26.87
C ALA A 469 -2.75 -10.45 26.81
N SER A 470 -3.99 -10.79 27.13
CA SER A 470 -4.49 -12.18 27.08
C SER A 470 -4.58 -12.78 25.67
N GLY A 471 -4.38 -11.97 24.63
CA GLY A 471 -4.36 -12.37 23.22
C GLY A 471 -4.00 -11.19 22.33
N PRO A 472 -3.82 -11.41 21.01
CA PRO A 472 -3.48 -10.35 20.06
C PRO A 472 -4.48 -9.19 20.11
N MET A 473 -3.95 -7.97 20.19
CA MET A 473 -4.70 -6.72 20.06
C MET A 473 -3.77 -5.57 19.64
N ARG A 474 -4.34 -4.54 19.02
CA ARG A 474 -3.71 -3.23 18.91
C ARG A 474 -4.23 -2.34 20.03
N LEU A 475 -3.31 -1.72 20.76
CA LEU A 475 -3.61 -0.78 21.84
C LEU A 475 -3.40 0.64 21.32
N SER A 476 -4.40 1.50 21.49
CA SER A 476 -4.23 2.94 21.29
C SER A 476 -3.66 3.53 22.57
N VAL A 477 -2.37 3.87 22.54
CA VAL A 477 -1.67 4.55 23.63
C VAL A 477 -1.86 6.06 23.43
N GLN A 478 -2.50 6.73 24.39
CA GLN A 478 -2.84 8.14 24.26
C GLN A 478 -2.25 8.98 25.40
N LEU A 479 -1.88 10.21 25.07
CA LEU A 479 -1.52 11.25 26.03
C LEU A 479 -2.60 12.31 26.00
N ARG A 480 -3.01 12.80 27.19
CA ARG A 480 -4.13 13.73 27.32
C ARG A 480 -3.74 15.02 28.04
N GLU A 481 -4.07 16.15 27.42
CA GLU A 481 -4.12 17.48 28.06
C GLU A 481 -5.55 17.71 28.59
N PRO A 482 -5.71 18.24 29.82
CA PRO A 482 -7.04 18.43 30.40
C PRO A 482 -7.70 19.65 29.76
N ARG A 483 -8.90 19.46 29.21
CA ARG A 483 -9.83 20.52 28.80
C ARG A 483 -11.26 20.06 29.08
N PRO A 484 -12.25 20.96 29.14
CA PRO A 484 -13.66 20.56 29.24
C PRO A 484 -14.03 19.53 28.17
N GLY A 485 -14.76 18.48 28.56
CA GLY A 485 -15.07 17.34 27.69
C GLY A 485 -13.97 16.27 27.71
N GLU A 486 -13.63 15.70 26.55
CA GLU A 486 -12.67 14.59 26.41
C GLU A 486 -11.19 15.00 26.50
N GLY A 487 -10.90 16.30 26.66
CA GLY A 487 -9.54 16.83 26.60
C GLY A 487 -8.96 16.91 25.18
N LEU A 488 -7.72 17.40 25.06
CA LEU A 488 -6.93 17.24 23.83
C LEU A 488 -6.09 15.98 23.94
N ARG A 489 -6.05 15.19 22.86
CA ARG A 489 -5.43 13.86 22.87
C ARG A 489 -4.45 13.72 21.72
N TRP A 490 -3.37 13.02 22.00
CA TRP A 490 -2.43 12.54 21.00
C TRP A 490 -2.32 11.04 21.15
N ARG A 491 -2.29 10.29 20.05
CA ARG A 491 -2.22 8.84 20.06
C ARG A 491 -0.98 8.31 19.36
N HIS A 492 -0.62 7.12 19.79
CA HIS A 492 0.22 6.21 19.06
C HIS A 492 -0.30 4.78 19.24
N SER A 493 0.03 3.89 18.31
CA SER A 493 -0.49 2.52 18.32
C SER A 493 0.60 1.51 18.64
N ALA A 494 0.28 0.52 19.49
CA ALA A 494 1.20 -0.55 19.88
C ALA A 494 0.54 -1.92 19.73
N TYR A 495 1.22 -2.87 19.08
CA TYR A 495 0.78 -4.26 19.05
C TYR A 495 1.17 -4.97 20.34
N VAL A 496 0.24 -5.74 20.92
CA VAL A 496 0.41 -6.51 22.14
C VAL A 496 -0.29 -7.86 22.04
N ASP A 497 0.30 -8.87 22.69
CA ASP A 497 -0.27 -10.22 22.80
C ASP A 497 0.16 -10.89 24.12
N SER A 498 0.00 -12.21 24.22
CA SER A 498 0.36 -13.01 25.40
C SER A 498 1.85 -12.99 25.74
N THR A 499 2.70 -12.49 24.86
CA THR A 499 4.13 -12.33 25.10
C THR A 499 4.39 -10.98 25.75
N ARG A 500 5.01 -10.98 26.93
CA ARG A 500 5.53 -9.78 27.58
C ARG A 500 6.58 -9.13 26.68
N ARG A 501 6.34 -7.88 26.31
CA ARG A 501 7.16 -7.12 25.35
C ARG A 501 7.39 -5.71 25.84
N LEU A 502 8.56 -5.17 25.51
CA LEU A 502 8.90 -3.78 25.71
C LEU A 502 8.55 -2.99 24.44
N VAL A 503 7.56 -2.11 24.54
CA VAL A 503 7.13 -1.21 23.46
C VAL A 503 7.76 0.15 23.68
N ARG A 504 8.44 0.70 22.66
CA ARG A 504 9.05 2.03 22.70
C ARG A 504 8.28 2.99 21.80
N LEU A 505 7.83 4.10 22.36
CA LEU A 505 6.98 5.08 21.70
C LEU A 505 7.61 6.48 21.88
N PRO A 506 8.41 6.96 20.91
CA PRO A 506 8.94 8.32 20.94
C PRO A 506 7.81 9.34 21.00
N LEU A 507 7.94 10.35 21.87
CA LEU A 507 6.87 11.36 22.02
C LEU A 507 6.61 12.18 20.74
N GLU A 508 7.62 12.32 19.88
CA GLU A 508 7.52 12.97 18.57
C GLU A 508 6.68 12.19 17.55
N ASP A 509 6.47 10.89 17.77
CA ASP A 509 5.65 10.05 16.90
C ASP A 509 4.16 10.10 17.26
N PHE A 510 3.80 10.64 18.43
CA PHE A 510 2.39 10.78 18.83
C PHE A 510 1.67 11.79 17.93
N ARG A 511 0.56 11.36 17.32
CA ARG A 511 -0.24 12.18 16.39
C ARG A 511 -1.48 12.74 17.07
N PRO A 512 -1.87 13.99 16.78
CA PRO A 512 -3.04 14.60 17.40
C PRO A 512 -4.35 13.90 16.95
N ILE A 513 -5.24 13.66 17.90
CA ILE A 513 -6.64 13.30 17.64
C ILE A 513 -7.44 14.60 17.63
N ARG A 514 -8.24 14.84 16.58
CA ARG A 514 -9.09 16.05 16.49
C ARG A 514 -9.92 16.21 17.78
N PRO A 515 -10.00 17.43 18.35
CA PRO A 515 -9.62 18.71 17.74
C PRO A 515 -8.16 19.15 18.01
N ALA A 516 -7.30 18.31 18.59
CA ALA A 516 -5.90 18.65 18.80
C ALA A 516 -5.19 18.92 17.47
N THR A 517 -4.19 19.79 17.49
CA THR A 517 -3.32 20.10 16.35
C THR A 517 -1.88 20.24 16.85
N GLY A 518 -0.92 19.92 15.98
CA GLY A 518 0.50 19.99 16.32
C GLY A 518 0.95 19.00 17.40
N PRO A 519 2.19 19.15 17.90
CA PRO A 519 2.74 18.28 18.94
C PRO A 519 2.14 18.55 20.33
N PRO A 520 2.17 17.57 21.26
CA PRO A 520 1.66 17.75 22.61
C PRO A 520 2.48 18.76 23.42
N ALA A 521 1.80 19.63 24.17
CA ALA A 521 2.43 20.49 25.17
C ALA A 521 2.74 19.66 26.43
N LEU A 522 4.00 19.22 26.56
CA LEU A 522 4.41 18.24 27.58
C LEU A 522 4.10 18.68 29.02
N ASP A 523 4.23 19.97 29.31
CA ASP A 523 3.95 20.59 30.61
C ASP A 523 2.46 20.53 31.01
N ARG A 524 1.58 20.28 30.04
CA ARG A 524 0.12 20.21 30.24
C ARG A 524 -0.44 18.80 30.20
N LEU A 525 0.39 17.80 29.88
CA LEU A 525 -0.06 16.41 29.87
C LEU A 525 -0.34 15.94 31.29
N HIS A 526 -1.52 15.34 31.51
CA HIS A 526 -1.95 14.88 32.82
C HIS A 526 -2.29 13.39 32.88
N ALA A 527 -2.48 12.73 31.74
CA ALA A 527 -2.84 11.31 31.74
C ALA A 527 -2.19 10.54 30.58
N LEU A 528 -1.85 9.29 30.88
CA LEU A 528 -1.49 8.23 29.93
C LEU A 528 -2.66 7.25 29.86
N LEU A 529 -3.21 7.04 28.67
CA LEU A 529 -4.34 6.14 28.46
C LEU A 529 -3.90 4.96 27.61
N LEU A 530 -4.30 3.77 28.02
CA LEU A 530 -4.13 2.52 27.28
C LEU A 530 -5.51 2.06 26.84
N VAL A 531 -5.87 2.36 25.59
CA VAL A 531 -7.25 2.30 25.08
C VAL A 531 -7.45 1.12 24.14
N MET A 532 -8.48 0.33 24.42
CA MET A 532 -9.12 -0.58 23.48
C MET A 532 -10.37 0.10 22.95
N ASP A 533 -10.51 0.24 21.64
CA ASP A 533 -11.65 0.89 21.00
C ASP A 533 -12.06 0.15 19.72
N THR A 534 -13.17 0.60 19.11
CA THR A 534 -13.66 -0.03 17.88
C THR A 534 -12.81 0.19 16.63
N VAL A 535 -11.71 0.93 16.68
CA VAL A 535 -10.77 1.04 15.54
C VAL A 535 -10.09 -0.31 15.32
N ASN A 536 -9.61 -0.94 16.39
CA ASN A 536 -8.88 -2.20 16.32
C ASN A 536 -9.50 -3.34 17.16
N ALA A 537 -10.76 -3.22 17.53
CA ALA A 537 -11.53 -4.28 18.18
C ALA A 537 -12.99 -4.26 17.73
N ARG A 538 -13.67 -5.40 17.89
CA ARG A 538 -15.09 -5.54 17.56
C ARG A 538 -15.95 -5.27 18.79
N PRO A 539 -17.18 -4.75 18.63
CA PRO A 539 -18.16 -4.71 19.72
C PRO A 539 -18.29 -6.08 20.40
N GLY A 540 -18.21 -6.11 21.73
CA GLY A 540 -18.23 -7.34 22.54
C GLY A 540 -16.87 -7.99 22.77
N ASP A 541 -15.79 -7.52 22.13
CA ASP A 541 -14.45 -8.02 22.41
C ASP A 541 -14.00 -7.63 23.83
N ALA A 542 -13.23 -8.53 24.46
CA ALA A 542 -12.58 -8.28 25.73
C ALA A 542 -11.14 -8.78 25.74
N ARG A 543 -10.27 -8.09 26.47
CA ARG A 543 -8.85 -8.45 26.66
C ARG A 543 -8.44 -8.15 28.10
N ALA A 544 -7.64 -9.04 28.70
CA ALA A 544 -6.91 -8.69 29.91
C ALA A 544 -5.57 -8.07 29.50
N LEU A 545 -5.28 -6.86 29.97
CA LEU A 545 -4.03 -6.14 29.76
C LEU A 545 -3.24 -6.15 31.08
N THR A 546 -1.93 -6.33 31.00
CA THR A 546 -1.02 -6.20 32.15
C THR A 546 0.10 -5.25 31.79
N VAL A 547 0.26 -4.20 32.59
CA VAL A 547 1.38 -3.27 32.52
C VAL A 547 2.36 -3.67 33.62
N HIS A 548 3.52 -4.18 33.22
CA HIS A 548 4.58 -4.61 34.12
C HIS A 548 5.46 -3.45 34.57
N ALA A 549 5.66 -2.47 33.68
CA ALA A 549 6.34 -1.22 33.97
C ALA A 549 6.03 -0.16 32.89
N ALA A 550 6.11 1.12 33.26
CA ALA A 550 6.14 2.26 32.35
C ALA A 550 7.32 3.17 32.71
N ARG A 551 8.14 3.57 31.73
CA ARG A 551 9.33 4.41 31.94
C ARG A 551 9.43 5.52 30.89
N TRP A 552 10.02 6.64 31.30
CA TRP A 552 10.55 7.66 30.42
C TRP A 552 12.05 7.41 30.20
N THR A 553 12.46 7.16 28.97
CA THR A 553 13.88 7.10 28.57
C THR A 553 14.24 8.28 27.67
N ARG A 554 15.53 8.58 27.54
CA ARG A 554 16.00 9.57 26.55
C ARG A 554 15.97 8.94 25.15
N GLY A 555 15.53 9.71 24.15
CA GLY A 555 15.76 9.36 22.74
C GLY A 555 17.26 9.17 22.46
N ARG A 556 17.60 8.24 21.56
CA ARG A 556 18.99 8.01 21.14
C ARG A 556 19.51 9.13 20.26
#